data_AF-A0A1T2X0S8-F1
#
_entry.id   AF-A0A1T2X0S8-F1
#
_cell.length_a   1.000
_cell.length_b   1.000
_cell.length_c   1.000
_cell.angle_alpha   90.00
_cell.angle_beta   90.00
_cell.angle_gamma   90.00
#
_symmetry.space_group_name_H-M   'P 1'
#
loop_
_entity.id
_entity.type
_entity.pdbx_description
1 polymer ?
#
loop_
_entity_poly.entity_id
_entity_poly.type
_entity_poly.pdbx_seq_one_letter_code
_entity_poly.pdbx_strand_id
1 'polypeptide(L)'
;MNTLRYPNKRICGLWLIWVSFVILIGLLTGGEQKIQMAVFSIGYVIGFISILGNKSLNQKLSFGPLRSRQKKISFYAIILFFVLMVLIGGPYFQDQNYRMIWLGAFLALGIHFVPFAWVHGKSMLALAVLISANSLIGIMVPQYDFNALVYVDIAIKVGFGVMLLFTRKPITME
;
A
#
# COMPACT_ATOMS: atom_id res chain seq x y z
N MET A 1 12.70 22.06 -19.39
CA MET A 1 12.69 20.62 -19.05
C MET A 1 11.26 20.24 -18.72
N ASN A 2 10.60 19.50 -19.61
CA ASN A 2 9.16 19.21 -19.50
C ASN A 2 8.86 18.40 -18.23
N THR A 3 8.07 18.96 -17.30
CA THR A 3 7.77 18.35 -16.00
C THR A 3 6.63 17.35 -16.10
N LEU A 4 6.93 16.05 -15.93
CA LEU A 4 5.92 14.99 -15.89
C LEU A 4 5.17 15.01 -14.55
N ARG A 5 3.83 14.94 -14.62
CA ARG A 5 2.96 15.12 -13.44
C ARG A 5 3.07 13.97 -12.42
N TYR A 6 3.31 12.73 -12.86
CA TYR A 6 3.34 11.51 -12.02
C TYR A 6 4.35 10.47 -12.51
N PRO A 7 5.66 10.68 -12.29
CA PRO A 7 6.68 9.87 -12.96
C PRO A 7 6.83 8.45 -12.39
N ASN A 8 6.47 8.22 -11.12
CA ASN A 8 6.71 6.96 -10.41
C ASN A 8 5.47 6.04 -10.31
N LYS A 9 4.50 6.17 -11.22
CA LYS A 9 3.29 5.33 -11.20
C LYS A 9 3.61 3.84 -11.31
N ARG A 10 4.49 3.44 -12.22
CA ARG A 10 4.79 2.02 -12.45
C ARG A 10 5.45 1.35 -11.26
N ILE A 11 6.33 2.07 -10.58
CA ILE A 11 6.99 1.60 -9.35
C ILE A 11 6.00 1.41 -8.22
N CYS A 12 5.09 2.37 -8.05
CA CYS A 12 3.97 2.22 -7.11
C CYS A 12 3.11 1.00 -7.47
N GLY A 13 2.84 0.77 -8.75
CA GLY A 13 2.11 -0.41 -9.21
C GLY A 13 2.80 -1.73 -8.85
N LEU A 14 4.10 -1.84 -9.14
CA LEU A 14 4.91 -3.00 -8.77
C LEU A 14 4.95 -3.21 -7.25
N TRP A 15 5.06 -2.12 -6.48
CA TRP A 15 5.05 -2.17 -5.02
C TRP A 15 3.73 -2.71 -4.46
N LEU A 16 2.58 -2.30 -5.01
CA LEU A 16 1.27 -2.81 -4.60
C LEU A 16 1.14 -4.32 -4.87
N ILE A 17 1.60 -4.79 -6.04
CA ILE A 17 1.60 -6.22 -6.38
C ILE A 17 2.47 -7.00 -5.40
N TRP A 18 3.68 -6.52 -5.13
CA TRP A 18 4.61 -7.17 -4.19
C TRP A 18 4.04 -7.28 -2.78
N VAL A 19 3.54 -6.17 -2.22
CA VAL A 19 2.96 -6.18 -0.87
C VAL A 19 1.75 -7.13 -0.80
N SER A 20 0.93 -7.19 -1.85
CA SER A 20 -0.20 -8.12 -1.92
C SER A 20 0.24 -9.59 -1.94
N PHE A 21 1.31 -9.89 -2.67
CA PHE A 21 1.92 -11.23 -2.68
C PHE A 21 2.45 -11.63 -1.30
N VAL A 22 3.15 -10.73 -0.62
CA VAL A 22 3.65 -10.96 0.74
C VAL A 22 2.51 -11.15 1.74
N ILE A 23 1.44 -10.35 1.65
CA ILE A 23 0.23 -10.53 2.47
C ILE A 23 -0.40 -11.89 2.20
N LEU A 24 -0.48 -12.34 0.94
CA LEU A 24 -1.03 -13.64 0.60
C LEU A 24 -0.24 -14.78 1.25
N ILE A 25 1.09 -14.78 1.15
CA ILE A 25 1.92 -15.81 1.81
C ILE A 25 1.74 -15.73 3.32
N GLY A 26 1.74 -14.52 3.90
CA GLY A 26 1.51 -14.32 5.33
C GLY A 26 0.16 -14.86 5.77
N LEU A 27 -0.91 -14.63 5.00
CA LEU A 27 -2.25 -15.16 5.26
C LEU A 27 -2.26 -16.70 5.26
N LEU A 28 -1.64 -17.31 4.24
CA LEU A 28 -1.58 -18.76 4.08
C LEU A 28 -0.75 -19.45 5.18
N THR A 29 0.12 -18.72 5.86
CA THR A 29 1.01 -19.22 6.91
C THR A 29 0.69 -18.70 8.31
N GLY A 30 -0.35 -17.86 8.45
CA GLY A 30 -0.56 -17.01 9.63
C GLY A 30 -1.20 -17.66 10.84
N GLY A 31 -1.96 -18.75 10.67
CA GLY A 31 -2.63 -19.42 11.79
C GLY A 31 -3.39 -18.46 12.71
N GLU A 32 -3.03 -18.44 13.99
CA GLU A 32 -3.61 -17.54 14.99
C GLU A 32 -3.31 -16.06 14.73
N GLN A 33 -2.12 -15.74 14.19
CA GLN A 33 -1.74 -14.37 13.80
C GLN A 33 -2.56 -13.84 12.63
N LYS A 34 -3.37 -14.70 11.99
CA LYS A 34 -4.12 -14.48 10.74
C LYS A 34 -3.23 -14.21 9.53
N ILE A 35 -2.33 -13.24 9.60
CA ILE A 35 -1.23 -13.03 8.67
C ILE A 35 0.06 -13.13 9.48
N GLN A 36 0.98 -14.00 9.06
CA GLN A 36 2.21 -14.23 9.81
C GLN A 36 3.11 -12.99 9.79
N MET A 37 3.34 -12.40 10.97
CA MET A 37 4.03 -11.11 11.10
C MET A 37 5.47 -11.17 10.59
N ALA A 38 6.18 -12.28 10.84
CA ALA A 38 7.56 -12.48 10.40
C ALA A 38 7.65 -12.55 8.87
N VAL A 39 6.76 -13.33 8.23
CA VAL A 39 6.68 -13.43 6.77
C VAL A 39 6.38 -12.07 6.15
N PHE A 40 5.40 -11.34 6.71
CA PHE A 40 5.07 -10.00 6.25
C PHE A 40 6.25 -9.03 6.39
N SER A 41 6.90 -9.00 7.55
CA SER A 41 8.00 -8.07 7.84
C SER A 41 9.22 -8.34 6.95
N ILE A 42 9.63 -9.60 6.81
CA ILE A 42 10.74 -10.00 5.94
C ILE A 42 10.41 -9.68 4.48
N GLY A 43 9.22 -10.08 4.01
CA GLY A 43 8.79 -9.80 2.64
C GLY A 43 8.70 -8.30 2.34
N TYR A 44 8.25 -7.49 3.30
CA TYR A 44 8.20 -6.04 3.19
C TYR A 44 9.62 -5.44 3.04
N VAL A 45 10.57 -5.85 3.88
CA VAL A 45 11.96 -5.37 3.83
C VAL A 45 12.62 -5.79 2.51
N ILE A 46 12.44 -7.03 2.08
CA ILE A 46 12.95 -7.51 0.79
C ILE A 46 12.42 -6.63 -0.35
N GLY A 47 11.11 -6.36 -0.38
CA GLY A 47 10.50 -5.48 -1.37
C GLY A 47 11.07 -4.06 -1.31
N PHE A 48 11.20 -3.52 -0.09
CA PHE A 48 11.67 -2.15 0.10
C PHE A 48 13.07 -1.97 -0.51
N ILE A 49 13.97 -2.91 -0.26
CA ILE A 49 15.34 -2.88 -0.80
C ILE A 49 15.34 -3.16 -2.31
N SER A 50 14.69 -4.24 -2.74
CA SER A 50 14.76 -4.75 -4.12
C SER A 50 13.95 -3.93 -5.14
N ILE A 51 12.87 -3.26 -4.69
CA ILE A 51 11.99 -2.46 -5.54
C ILE A 51 12.26 -0.97 -5.34
N LEU A 52 12.08 -0.47 -4.12
CA LEU A 52 12.12 0.97 -3.85
C LEU A 52 13.56 1.50 -3.76
N GLY A 53 14.48 0.72 -3.18
CA GLY A 53 15.91 1.04 -3.09
C GLY A 53 16.71 0.79 -4.38
N ASN A 54 16.16 0.02 -5.32
CA ASN A 54 16.88 -0.38 -6.53
C ASN A 54 16.89 0.73 -7.59
N LYS A 55 18.04 1.40 -7.74
CA LYS A 55 18.21 2.50 -8.70
C LYS A 55 17.97 2.06 -10.15
N SER A 56 18.44 0.88 -10.55
CA SER A 56 18.28 0.37 -11.93
C SER A 56 16.82 0.11 -12.27
N LEU A 57 16.09 -0.54 -11.35
CA LEU A 57 14.66 -0.77 -11.51
C LEU A 57 13.88 0.57 -11.52
N ASN A 58 14.25 1.49 -10.62
CA ASN A 58 13.66 2.83 -10.60
C ASN A 58 13.84 3.55 -11.93
N GLN A 59 15.03 3.52 -12.53
CA GLN A 59 15.30 4.15 -13.83
C GLN A 59 14.49 3.52 -14.97
N LYS A 60 14.25 2.20 -14.93
CA LYS A 60 13.46 1.49 -15.95
C LYS A 60 11.96 1.77 -15.85
N LEU A 61 11.44 1.90 -14.63
CA LEU A 61 9.99 2.02 -14.39
C LEU A 61 9.53 3.46 -14.15
N SER A 62 10.43 4.37 -13.80
CA SER A 62 10.12 5.79 -13.64
C SER A 62 10.23 6.53 -14.97
N PHE A 63 9.32 7.47 -15.20
CA PHE A 63 9.42 8.40 -16.33
C PHE A 63 10.30 9.62 -16.05
N GLY A 64 10.80 9.79 -14.82
CA GLY A 64 11.64 10.93 -14.44
C GLY A 64 11.70 11.15 -12.92
N PRO A 65 12.51 12.09 -12.43
CA PRO A 65 12.62 12.34 -10.99
C PRO A 65 11.34 12.96 -10.41
N LEU A 66 11.07 12.67 -9.14
CA LEU A 66 10.03 13.35 -8.38
C LEU A 66 10.39 14.83 -8.14
N ARG A 67 9.39 15.71 -8.21
CA ARG A 67 9.52 17.12 -7.80
C ARG A 67 9.73 17.25 -6.29
N SER A 68 10.37 18.32 -5.84
CA SER A 68 10.61 18.58 -4.41
C SER A 68 9.32 18.52 -3.57
N ARG A 69 8.20 19.06 -4.08
CA ARG A 69 6.89 18.95 -3.42
C ARG A 69 6.41 17.50 -3.31
N GLN A 70 6.60 16.69 -4.34
CA GLN A 70 6.18 15.28 -4.33
C GLN A 70 7.04 14.47 -3.35
N LYS A 71 8.35 14.72 -3.28
CA LYS A 71 9.24 14.11 -2.27
C LYS A 71 8.78 14.42 -0.85
N LYS A 72 8.45 15.69 -0.54
CA LYS A 72 7.92 16.09 0.77
C LYS A 72 6.60 15.38 1.09
N ILE A 73 5.66 15.34 0.14
CA ILE A 73 4.38 14.65 0.32
C ILE A 73 4.61 13.16 0.58
N SER A 74 5.48 12.49 -0.20
CA SER A 74 5.83 11.08 0.02
C SER A 74 6.37 10.84 1.42
N PHE A 75 7.27 11.70 1.90
CA PHE A 75 7.85 11.60 3.24
C PHE A 75 6.78 11.73 4.34
N TYR A 76 5.96 12.76 4.28
CA TYR A 76 4.88 12.95 5.27
C TYR A 76 3.81 11.85 5.18
N ALA A 77 3.52 11.33 3.99
CA ALA A 77 2.62 10.19 3.83
C ALA A 77 3.15 8.96 4.54
N ILE A 78 4.45 8.67 4.45
CA ILE A 78 5.08 7.54 5.15
C ILE A 78 5.02 7.74 6.67
N ILE A 79 5.32 8.94 7.17
CA ILE A 79 5.17 9.26 8.61
C ILE A 79 3.72 9.03 9.05
N LEU A 80 2.76 9.55 8.29
CA LEU A 80 1.33 9.37 8.56
C LEU A 80 0.96 7.89 8.65
N PHE A 81 1.47 7.05 7.76
CA PHE A 81 1.20 5.61 7.79
C PHE A 81 1.62 4.97 9.12
N PHE A 82 2.85 5.20 9.56
CA PHE A 82 3.35 4.63 10.81
C PHE A 82 2.60 5.16 12.04
N VAL A 83 2.29 6.46 12.08
CA VAL A 83 1.47 7.05 13.15
C VAL A 83 0.09 6.38 13.20
N LEU A 84 -0.57 6.21 12.05
CA LEU A 84 -1.88 5.58 11.98
C LEU A 84 -1.83 4.09 12.36
N MET A 85 -0.78 3.36 11.99
CA MET A 85 -0.62 1.96 12.42
C MET A 85 -0.54 1.86 13.94
N VAL A 86 0.21 2.75 14.59
CA VAL A 86 0.32 2.79 16.06
C VAL A 86 -1.01 3.17 16.70
N LEU A 87 -1.74 4.13 16.15
CA LEU A 87 -3.00 4.61 16.74
C LEU A 87 -4.17 3.64 16.53
N ILE A 88 -4.24 2.98 15.37
CA ILE A 88 -5.40 2.14 14.98
C ILE A 88 -5.12 0.67 15.30
N GLY A 89 -4.00 0.12 14.84
CA GLY A 89 -3.66 -1.30 15.07
C GLY A 89 -2.95 -1.56 16.40
N GLY A 90 -2.12 -0.60 16.84
CA GLY A 90 -1.30 -0.69 18.05
C GLY A 90 -2.04 -1.10 19.34
N PRO A 91 -3.22 -0.53 19.67
CA PRO A 91 -3.92 -0.84 20.91
C PRO A 91 -4.31 -2.31 21.06
N TYR A 92 -4.37 -3.06 19.96
CA TYR A 92 -4.83 -4.45 19.94
C TYR A 92 -3.71 -5.48 20.14
N PHE A 93 -2.46 -5.04 20.24
CA PHE A 93 -1.32 -5.93 20.50
C PHE A 93 -1.31 -6.53 21.90
N GLN A 94 -1.81 -5.80 22.90
CA GLN A 94 -1.85 -6.25 24.29
C GLN A 94 -2.70 -7.53 24.46
N ASP A 95 -3.85 -7.57 23.80
CA ASP A 95 -4.79 -8.70 23.85
C ASP A 95 -4.59 -9.68 22.69
N GLN A 96 -3.55 -9.48 21.88
CA GLN A 96 -3.26 -10.27 20.67
C GLN A 96 -4.48 -10.40 19.73
N ASN A 97 -5.29 -9.34 19.63
CA ASN A 97 -6.43 -9.34 18.71
C ASN A 97 -5.93 -9.11 17.27
N TYR A 98 -5.36 -10.17 16.69
CA TYR A 98 -4.71 -10.13 15.38
C TYR A 98 -5.62 -9.67 14.25
N ARG A 99 -6.93 -9.96 14.33
CA ARG A 99 -7.91 -9.41 13.39
C ARG A 99 -7.86 -7.89 13.40
N MET A 100 -7.97 -7.28 14.57
CA MET A 100 -8.00 -5.83 14.70
C MET A 100 -6.64 -5.17 14.43
N ILE A 101 -5.53 -5.85 14.76
CA ILE A 101 -4.18 -5.42 14.38
C ILE A 101 -4.08 -5.28 12.85
N TRP A 102 -4.47 -6.32 12.10
CA TRP A 102 -4.36 -6.32 10.64
C TRP A 102 -5.38 -5.41 9.96
N LEU A 103 -6.65 -5.42 10.39
CA LEU A 103 -7.64 -4.49 9.85
C LEU A 103 -7.29 -3.03 10.16
N GLY A 104 -6.70 -2.76 11.32
CA GLY A 104 -6.17 -1.45 11.66
C GLY A 104 -5.00 -1.04 10.75
N ALA A 105 -4.09 -1.96 10.46
CA ALA A 105 -2.99 -1.74 9.52
C ALA A 105 -3.49 -1.47 8.09
N PHE A 106 -4.51 -2.21 7.62
CA PHE A 106 -5.11 -1.99 6.31
C PHE A 106 -5.87 -0.65 6.24
N LEU A 107 -6.56 -0.25 7.31
CA LEU A 107 -7.21 1.05 7.40
C LEU A 107 -6.18 2.18 7.35
N ALA A 108 -5.10 2.08 8.14
CA ALA A 108 -3.98 3.01 8.11
C ALA A 108 -3.37 3.12 6.70
N LEU A 109 -3.21 1.99 6.01
CA LEU A 109 -2.71 1.95 4.63
C LEU A 109 -3.67 2.63 3.64
N GLY A 110 -4.97 2.41 3.77
CA GLY A 110 -5.98 3.08 2.95
C GLY A 110 -5.93 4.60 3.09
N ILE A 111 -5.89 5.11 4.33
CA ILE A 111 -5.79 6.55 4.61
C ILE A 111 -4.46 7.12 4.08
N HIS A 112 -3.37 6.38 4.24
CA HIS A 112 -2.05 6.74 3.73
C HIS A 112 -2.01 6.94 2.20
N PHE A 113 -2.88 6.27 1.44
CA PHE A 113 -2.95 6.46 -0.01
C PHE A 113 -3.54 7.82 -0.44
N VAL A 114 -4.27 8.53 0.43
CA VAL A 114 -4.84 9.84 0.13
C VAL A 114 -3.78 10.88 -0.28
N PRO A 115 -2.75 11.17 0.54
CA PRO A 115 -1.68 12.10 0.14
C PRO A 115 -0.92 11.63 -1.11
N PHE A 116 -0.88 10.32 -1.37
CA PHE A 116 -0.26 9.79 -2.57
C PHE A 116 -1.01 10.10 -3.87
N ALA A 117 -2.23 10.64 -3.83
CA ALA A 117 -2.92 11.16 -5.01
C ALA A 117 -2.15 12.29 -5.72
N TRP A 118 -1.35 13.06 -4.98
CA TRP A 118 -0.49 14.12 -5.53
C TRP A 118 0.83 13.59 -6.12
N VAL A 119 1.19 12.33 -5.83
CA VAL A 119 2.45 11.70 -6.27
C VAL A 119 2.20 10.70 -7.40
N HIS A 120 1.13 9.91 -7.29
CA HIS A 120 0.80 8.82 -8.20
C HIS A 120 -0.54 9.03 -8.91
N GLY A 121 -1.26 10.13 -8.67
CA GLY A 121 -2.47 10.52 -9.41
C GLY A 121 -3.78 10.11 -8.75
N LYS A 122 -4.90 10.57 -9.32
CA LYS A 122 -6.25 10.44 -8.73
C LYS A 122 -6.71 9.00 -8.44
N SER A 123 -6.15 8.01 -9.15
CA SER A 123 -6.43 6.59 -8.86
C SER A 123 -6.11 6.20 -7.42
N MET A 124 -5.17 6.88 -6.76
CA MET A 124 -4.87 6.63 -5.35
C MET A 124 -6.03 6.96 -4.42
N LEU A 125 -6.92 7.89 -4.79
CA LEU A 125 -8.12 8.20 -3.99
C LEU A 125 -9.13 7.06 -4.06
N ALA A 126 -9.33 6.47 -5.25
CA ALA A 126 -10.19 5.31 -5.40
C ALA A 126 -9.61 4.11 -4.63
N LEU A 127 -8.30 3.88 -4.73
CA LEU A 127 -7.62 2.85 -3.92
C LEU A 127 -7.78 3.10 -2.42
N ALA A 128 -7.57 4.34 -1.96
CA ALA A 128 -7.75 4.73 -0.55
C ALA A 128 -9.15 4.38 -0.05
N VAL A 129 -10.19 4.81 -0.78
CA VAL A 129 -11.59 4.56 -0.41
C VAL A 129 -11.88 3.07 -0.33
N LEU A 130 -11.49 2.29 -1.34
CA LEU A 130 -11.78 0.86 -1.39
C LEU A 130 -11.10 0.08 -0.26
N ILE A 131 -9.81 0.35 0.00
CA ILE A 131 -9.06 -0.33 1.07
C ILE A 131 -9.56 0.10 2.45
N SER A 132 -9.81 1.40 2.66
CA SER A 132 -10.36 1.90 3.93
C SER A 132 -11.77 1.35 4.19
N ALA A 133 -12.65 1.34 3.18
CA ALA A 133 -14.00 0.81 3.33
C ALA A 133 -14.01 -0.69 3.66
N ASN A 134 -13.19 -1.49 2.95
CA ASN A 134 -13.06 -2.92 3.23
C ASN A 134 -12.60 -3.18 4.68
N SER A 135 -11.62 -2.41 5.16
CA SER A 135 -11.10 -2.51 6.52
C SER A 135 -12.14 -2.08 7.56
N LEU A 136 -12.85 -0.97 7.31
CA LEU A 136 -13.91 -0.46 8.19
C LEU A 136 -15.09 -1.45 8.30
N ILE A 137 -15.51 -2.06 7.19
CA ILE A 137 -16.54 -3.10 7.20
C ILE A 137 -16.10 -4.27 8.10
N GLY A 138 -14.85 -4.72 7.96
CA GLY A 138 -14.31 -5.79 8.80
C GLY A 138 -14.23 -5.46 10.29
N ILE A 139 -14.00 -4.18 10.61
CA ILE A 139 -13.96 -3.66 11.99
C ILE A 139 -15.36 -3.56 12.57
N MET A 140 -16.31 -2.99 11.82
CA MET A 140 -17.67 -2.71 12.27
C MET A 140 -18.57 -3.94 12.30
N VAL A 141 -18.28 -4.94 11.45
CA VAL A 141 -19.09 -6.16 11.31
C VAL A 141 -18.17 -7.38 11.54
N PRO A 142 -17.95 -7.77 12.81
CA PRO A 142 -17.03 -8.85 13.17
C PRO A 142 -17.39 -10.21 12.58
N GLN A 143 -18.65 -10.41 12.17
CA GLN A 143 -19.16 -11.63 11.56
C GLN A 143 -18.58 -11.90 10.17
N TYR A 144 -18.08 -10.87 9.47
CA TYR A 144 -17.45 -11.10 8.18
C TYR A 144 -16.14 -11.86 8.35
N ASP A 145 -15.96 -12.89 7.52
CA ASP A 145 -14.75 -13.68 7.49
C ASP A 145 -13.52 -12.81 7.19
N PHE A 146 -12.48 -12.98 8.02
CA PHE A 146 -11.26 -12.20 7.89
C PHE A 146 -10.52 -12.52 6.58
N ASN A 147 -10.46 -13.80 6.19
CA ASN A 147 -9.73 -14.20 5.00
C ASN A 147 -10.37 -13.63 3.74
N ALA A 148 -11.71 -13.64 3.66
CA ALA A 148 -12.46 -12.99 2.59
C ALA A 148 -12.12 -11.50 2.46
N LEU A 149 -12.07 -10.77 3.58
CA LEU A 149 -11.67 -9.35 3.59
C LEU A 149 -10.23 -9.15 3.08
N VAL A 150 -9.29 -10.03 3.47
CA VAL A 150 -7.90 -9.98 3.00
C VAL A 150 -7.83 -10.31 1.50
N TYR A 151 -8.61 -11.26 0.99
CA TYR A 151 -8.63 -11.57 -0.44
C TYR A 151 -9.18 -10.41 -1.27
N VAL A 152 -10.22 -9.72 -0.78
CA VAL A 152 -10.73 -8.49 -1.40
C VAL A 152 -9.66 -7.40 -1.40
N ASP A 153 -8.98 -7.22 -0.26
CA ASP A 153 -7.88 -6.26 -0.11
C ASP A 153 -6.72 -6.51 -1.11
N ILE A 154 -6.29 -7.78 -1.23
CA ILE A 154 -5.30 -8.26 -2.21
C ILE A 154 -5.79 -7.99 -3.63
N ALA A 155 -7.03 -8.37 -3.97
CA ALA A 155 -7.57 -8.21 -5.31
C ALA A 155 -7.62 -6.74 -5.74
N ILE A 156 -8.05 -5.85 -4.85
CA ILE A 156 -8.04 -4.40 -5.09
C ILE A 156 -6.61 -3.92 -5.35
N LYS A 157 -5.66 -4.26 -4.47
CA LYS A 157 -4.27 -3.81 -4.60
C LYS A 157 -3.59 -4.34 -5.86
N VAL A 158 -3.80 -5.61 -6.22
CA VAL A 158 -3.27 -6.21 -7.44
C VAL A 158 -3.89 -5.54 -8.68
N GLY A 159 -5.21 -5.33 -8.70
CA GLY A 159 -5.89 -4.65 -9.81
C GLY A 159 -5.35 -3.23 -10.05
N PHE A 160 -5.26 -2.42 -9.00
CA PHE A 160 -4.63 -1.10 -9.09
C PHE A 160 -3.13 -1.18 -9.40
N GLY A 161 -2.45 -2.17 -8.86
CA GLY A 161 -1.03 -2.42 -9.08
C GLY A 161 -0.72 -2.66 -10.56
N VAL A 162 -1.47 -3.55 -11.20
CA VAL A 162 -1.38 -3.86 -12.63
C VAL A 162 -1.71 -2.60 -13.46
N MET A 163 -2.82 -1.92 -13.16
CA MET A 163 -3.20 -0.69 -13.85
C MET A 163 -2.08 0.38 -13.80
N LEU A 164 -1.46 0.57 -12.64
CA LEU A 164 -0.37 1.54 -12.45
C LEU A 164 0.93 1.08 -13.14
N LEU A 165 1.25 -0.21 -13.08
CA LEU A 165 2.43 -0.81 -13.70
C LEU A 165 2.44 -0.63 -15.22
N PHE A 166 1.29 -0.74 -15.86
CA PHE A 166 1.13 -0.58 -17.31
C PHE A 166 0.75 0.84 -17.75
N THR A 167 0.79 1.83 -16.84
CA THR A 167 0.53 3.22 -17.20
C THR A 167 1.54 3.69 -18.27
N ARG A 168 1.02 4.31 -19.34
CA ARG A 168 1.85 4.92 -20.40
C ARG A 168 2.52 6.21 -19.91
N LYS A 169 3.56 6.65 -20.61
CA LYS A 169 4.24 7.91 -20.31
C LYS A 169 3.21 9.05 -20.32
N PRO A 170 3.06 9.81 -19.23
CA PRO A 170 2.10 10.90 -19.21
C PRO A 170 2.50 11.96 -20.24
N ILE A 171 1.53 12.40 -21.06
CA ILE A 171 1.73 13.46 -22.04
C ILE A 171 1.97 14.78 -21.29
N THR A 172 2.95 15.54 -21.74
CA THR A 172 3.19 16.90 -21.32
C THR A 172 1.98 17.77 -21.62
N MET A 173 1.36 18.36 -20.60
CA MET A 173 0.56 19.55 -20.85
C MET A 173 1.55 20.70 -20.94
N GLU A 174 1.61 21.34 -22.11
CA GLU A 174 2.24 22.66 -22.29
C GLU A 174 1.61 23.69 -21.34
#